data_AF-A0A2D9LUA2-F1
#
_entry.id   AF-A0A2D9LUA2-F1
#
_cell.length_a   1.000
_cell.length_b   1.000
_cell.length_c   1.000
_cell.angle_alpha   90.00
_cell.angle_beta   90.00
_cell.angle_gamma   90.00
#
_symmetry.space_group_name_H-M   'P 1'
#
loop_
_entity.id
_entity.type
_entity.pdbx_description
1 polymer ?
#
loop_
_entity_poly.entity_id
_entity_poly.type
_entity_poly.pdbx_seq_one_letter_code
_entity_poly.pdbx_strand_id
1 'polypeptide(L)'
;MENADCLQAVNAYWSREGLGQTILDSLVATGENSDALIIENLAPVDQFHAGGKGATKGLAELVDISRNATVLDVVGGLGGPARTLAALFGCKVTVRVRAVYERV
;
A
#
# COMPACT_ATOMS: atom_id res chain seq x y z
N MET A 1 -17.36 20.16 -13.65
CA MET A 1 -16.36 19.82 -14.67
C MET A 1 -14.97 19.58 -14.05
N GLU A 2 -14.61 20.23 -12.93
CA GLU A 2 -13.29 20.10 -12.28
C GLU A 2 -12.91 18.70 -11.73
N ASN A 3 -13.87 17.85 -11.36
CA ASN A 3 -13.54 16.56 -10.72
C ASN A 3 -12.98 15.50 -11.69
N ALA A 4 -13.28 15.57 -12.99
CA ALA A 4 -12.83 14.55 -13.94
C ALA A 4 -11.33 14.70 -14.27
N ASP A 5 -10.88 15.94 -14.43
CA ASP A 5 -9.49 16.26 -14.75
C ASP A 5 -8.55 15.93 -13.57
N CYS A 6 -8.98 16.23 -12.34
CA CYS A 6 -8.24 15.81 -11.15
C CYS A 6 -8.11 14.28 -11.03
N LEU A 7 -9.19 13.53 -11.32
CA LEU A 7 -9.13 12.07 -11.28
C LEU A 7 -8.22 11.50 -12.37
N GLN A 8 -8.27 12.06 -13.57
CA GLN A 8 -7.35 11.70 -14.67
C GLN A 8 -5.89 11.94 -14.29
N ALA A 9 -5.58 13.09 -13.68
CA ALA A 9 -4.22 13.40 -13.23
C ALA A 9 -3.73 12.42 -12.15
N VAL A 10 -4.58 12.07 -11.18
CA VAL A 10 -4.26 11.08 -10.14
C VAL A 10 -3.99 9.71 -10.76
N ASN A 11 -4.81 9.27 -11.72
CA ASN A 11 -4.60 8.00 -12.41
C ASN A 11 -3.30 7.98 -13.19
N ALA A 12 -3.07 9.02 -14.00
CA ALA A 12 -1.84 9.14 -14.78
C ALA A 12 -0.61 9.09 -13.87
N TYR A 13 -0.67 9.73 -12.69
CA TYR A 13 0.41 9.67 -11.72
C TYR A 13 0.65 8.24 -11.20
N TRP A 14 -0.37 7.53 -10.72
CA TRP A 14 -0.21 6.20 -10.11
C TRP A 14 -0.05 5.05 -11.11
N SER A 15 -0.52 5.22 -12.34
CA SER A 15 -0.41 4.25 -13.43
C SER A 15 0.77 4.50 -14.37
N ARG A 16 1.61 5.50 -14.08
CA ARG A 16 2.79 5.78 -14.91
C ARG A 16 3.76 4.60 -14.92
N GLU A 17 4.42 4.42 -16.05
CA GLU A 17 5.51 3.47 -16.17
C GLU A 17 6.68 3.85 -15.25
N GLY A 18 7.39 2.85 -14.75
CA GLY A 18 8.58 3.05 -13.92
C GLY A 18 8.31 3.53 -12.49
N LEU A 19 7.06 3.67 -12.04
CA LEU A 19 6.76 4.07 -10.66
C LEU A 19 7.41 3.14 -9.63
N GLY A 20 7.35 1.81 -9.85
CA GLY A 20 7.97 0.84 -8.95
C GLY A 20 9.49 1.03 -8.83
N GLN A 21 10.17 1.20 -9.98
CA GLN A 21 11.61 1.47 -9.98
C GLN A 21 11.94 2.80 -9.32
N THR A 22 11.15 3.84 -9.57
CA THR A 22 11.30 5.15 -8.93
C THR A 22 11.24 5.04 -7.40
N ILE A 23 10.33 4.22 -6.87
CA ILE A 23 10.24 3.96 -5.43
C ILE A 23 11.49 3.23 -4.94
N LEU A 24 11.93 2.16 -5.63
CA LEU A 24 13.13 1.42 -5.25
C LEU A 24 14.39 2.29 -5.27
N ASP A 25 14.58 3.08 -6.33
CA ASP A 25 15.71 4.01 -6.45
C ASP A 25 15.71 5.04 -5.32
N SER A 26 14.53 5.53 -4.93
CA SER A 26 14.41 6.47 -3.81
C SER A 26 14.82 5.84 -2.47
N LEU A 27 14.52 4.56 -2.25
CA LEU A 27 14.95 3.84 -1.05
C LEU A 27 16.47 3.64 -1.05
N VAL A 28 17.04 3.24 -2.19
CA VAL A 28 18.51 3.11 -2.33
C VAL A 28 19.21 4.44 -2.09
N ALA A 29 18.65 5.54 -2.60
CA ALA A 29 19.18 6.89 -2.37
C ALA A 29 19.18 7.30 -0.89
N THR A 30 18.31 6.71 -0.06
CA THR A 30 18.30 6.89 1.41
C THR A 30 19.26 5.95 2.16
N GLY A 31 20.03 5.13 1.44
CA GLY A 31 20.99 4.18 2.00
C GLY A 31 20.42 2.78 2.25
N GLU A 32 19.19 2.51 1.83
CA GLU A 32 18.59 1.18 1.96
C GLU A 32 19.15 0.21 0.93
N ASN A 33 19.27 -1.07 1.32
CA ASN A 33 19.64 -2.13 0.39
C ASN A 33 18.37 -2.69 -0.28
N SER A 34 18.24 -2.49 -1.60
CA SER A 34 17.09 -2.97 -2.38
C SER A 34 16.90 -4.49 -2.31
N ASP A 35 17.97 -5.26 -2.10
CA ASP A 35 17.93 -6.73 -2.02
C ASP A 35 17.57 -7.25 -0.63
N ALA A 36 17.48 -6.37 0.36
CA ALA A 36 17.23 -6.71 1.76
C ALA A 36 16.16 -5.82 2.41
N LEU A 37 15.21 -5.31 1.62
CA LEU A 37 14.13 -4.46 2.12
C LEU A 37 13.20 -5.22 3.07
N ILE A 38 13.01 -4.67 4.26
CA ILE A 38 11.98 -5.08 5.21
C ILE A 38 10.78 -4.12 5.16
N ILE A 39 9.65 -4.54 5.73
CA ILE A 39 8.42 -3.74 5.75
C ILE A 39 8.60 -2.35 6.38
N GLU A 40 9.57 -2.17 7.28
CA GLU A 40 9.86 -0.87 7.89
C GLU A 40 10.52 0.10 6.92
N ASN A 41 11.34 -0.39 5.99
CA ASN A 41 11.93 0.47 4.95
C ASN A 41 10.85 0.97 3.98
N LEU A 42 9.81 0.16 3.76
CA LEU A 42 8.70 0.50 2.85
C LEU A 42 7.62 1.37 3.51
N ALA A 43 7.46 1.30 4.84
CA ALA A 43 6.41 2.00 5.56
C ALA A 43 6.30 3.51 5.27
N PRO A 44 7.41 4.27 5.12
CA PRO A 44 7.34 5.69 4.77
C PRO A 44 6.71 5.96 3.39
N VAL A 45 6.77 5.00 2.47
CA VAL A 45 6.32 5.16 1.08
C VAL A 45 5.08 4.34 0.74
N ASP A 46 4.65 3.39 1.58
CA ASP A 46 3.50 2.52 1.28
C ASP A 46 2.29 2.68 2.23
N GLN A 47 2.40 3.54 3.25
CA GLN A 47 1.37 3.84 4.25
C GLN A 47 0.72 5.22 4.05
N PHE A 48 0.26 5.53 2.83
CA PHE A 48 -0.31 6.83 2.49
C PHE A 48 -1.66 7.17 3.15
N HIS A 49 -2.22 6.26 3.96
CA HIS A 49 -3.46 6.52 4.69
C HIS A 49 -3.19 7.24 6.02
N ALA A 50 -4.21 7.93 6.53
CA ALA A 50 -4.13 8.58 7.83
C ALA A 50 -3.78 7.56 8.94
N GLY A 51 -2.82 7.92 9.79
CA GLY A 51 -2.33 7.08 10.89
C GLY A 51 -1.30 6.00 10.50
N GLY A 52 -1.06 5.81 9.21
CA GLY A 52 -0.04 4.91 8.66
C GLY A 52 0.01 3.52 9.30
N LYS A 53 1.22 2.94 9.35
CA LYS A 53 1.43 1.58 9.88
C LYS A 53 0.86 1.37 11.29
N GLY A 54 0.97 2.38 12.15
CA GLY A 54 0.46 2.32 13.53
C GLY A 54 -1.05 2.10 13.58
N ALA A 55 -1.82 2.81 12.75
CA ALA A 55 -3.26 2.62 12.65
C ALA A 55 -3.62 1.22 12.10
N THR A 56 -2.88 0.73 11.11
CA THR A 56 -3.07 -0.63 10.59
C THR A 56 -2.85 -1.68 11.69
N LYS A 57 -1.76 -1.57 12.46
CA LYS A 57 -1.45 -2.49 13.56
C LYS A 57 -2.52 -2.42 14.66
N GLY A 58 -2.90 -1.20 15.07
CA GLY A 58 -3.90 -1.01 16.11
C GLY A 58 -5.26 -1.59 15.72
N LEU A 59 -5.69 -1.42 14.47
CA LEU A 59 -6.94 -2.04 14.00
C LEU A 59 -6.86 -3.57 13.99
N ALA A 60 -5.73 -4.12 13.55
CA ALA A 60 -5.52 -5.57 13.54
C ALA A 60 -5.53 -6.19 14.94
N GLU A 61 -4.97 -5.49 15.93
CA GLU A 61 -5.01 -5.88 17.34
C GLU A 61 -6.44 -5.79 17.91
N LEU A 62 -7.19 -4.73 17.60
CA LEU A 62 -8.57 -4.56 18.06
C LEU A 62 -9.53 -5.63 17.53
N VAL A 63 -9.28 -6.09 16.30
CA VAL A 63 -10.09 -7.14 15.64
C VAL A 63 -9.63 -8.55 16.03
N ASP A 64 -8.50 -8.67 16.74
CA ASP A 64 -7.85 -9.95 17.06
C ASP A 64 -7.62 -10.81 15.80
N ILE A 65 -6.95 -10.20 14.80
CA ILE A 65 -6.70 -10.88 13.52
C ILE A 65 -5.83 -12.13 13.75
N SER A 66 -6.45 -13.27 13.47
CA SER A 66 -5.79 -14.58 13.47
C SER A 66 -4.93 -14.79 12.22
N ARG A 67 -3.84 -15.55 12.38
CA ARG A 67 -3.01 -16.07 11.26
C ARG A 67 -3.79 -16.87 10.21
N ASN A 68 -4.93 -17.44 10.58
CA ASN A 68 -5.77 -18.22 9.65
C ASN A 68 -6.81 -17.34 8.93
N ALA A 69 -6.86 -16.03 9.24
CA ALA A 69 -7.81 -15.11 8.63
C ALA A 69 -7.46 -14.84 7.16
N THR A 70 -8.53 -14.60 6.39
CA THR A 70 -8.44 -14.04 5.03
C THR A 70 -8.98 -12.61 5.07
N VAL A 71 -8.11 -11.64 4.79
CA VAL A 71 -8.43 -10.21 4.81
C VAL A 71 -8.54 -9.70 3.37
N LEU A 72 -9.56 -8.87 3.10
CA LEU A 72 -9.69 -8.11 1.87
C LEU A 72 -9.29 -6.66 2.14
N ASP A 73 -8.19 -6.21 1.54
CA ASP A 73 -7.76 -4.82 1.57
C ASP A 73 -8.35 -4.08 0.36
N VAL A 74 -9.40 -3.28 0.63
CA VAL A 74 -10.11 -2.49 -0.39
C VAL A 74 -9.45 -1.13 -0.49
N VAL A 75 -9.03 -0.74 -1.69
CA VAL A 75 -8.20 0.47 -1.93
C VAL A 75 -6.80 0.33 -1.33
N GLY A 76 -6.21 -0.86 -1.39
CA GLY A 76 -4.92 -1.15 -0.76
C GLY A 76 -3.70 -0.42 -1.36
N GLY A 77 -3.87 0.39 -2.41
CA GLY A 77 -2.81 1.24 -2.97
C GLY A 77 -1.53 0.47 -3.31
N LEU A 78 -0.40 0.90 -2.73
CA LEU A 78 0.90 0.23 -2.88
C LEU A 78 1.08 -1.03 -2.02
N GLY A 79 0.07 -1.39 -1.23
CA GLY A 79 0.02 -2.62 -0.44
C GLY A 79 0.66 -2.54 0.95
N GLY A 80 0.91 -1.34 1.48
CA GLY A 80 1.52 -1.18 2.82
C GLY A 80 0.71 -1.85 3.94
N PRO A 81 -0.61 -1.60 4.05
CA PRO A 81 -1.43 -2.27 5.05
C PRO A 81 -1.41 -3.79 4.87
N ALA A 82 -1.62 -4.27 3.65
CA ALA A 82 -1.57 -5.70 3.33
C ALA A 82 -0.24 -6.38 3.70
N ARG A 83 0.92 -5.76 3.37
CA ARG A 83 2.24 -6.27 3.78
C ARG A 83 2.40 -6.28 5.29
N THR A 84 1.94 -5.24 5.97
CA THR A 84 1.99 -5.16 7.44
C THR A 84 1.17 -6.28 8.09
N LEU A 85 -0.07 -6.49 7.63
CA LEU A 85 -0.94 -7.54 8.14
C LEU A 85 -0.36 -8.94 7.90
N ALA A 86 0.09 -9.21 6.68
CA ALA A 86 0.69 -10.50 6.34
C ALA A 86 1.97 -10.77 7.15
N ALA A 87 2.85 -9.77 7.29
CA ALA A 87 4.13 -9.95 7.98
C ALA A 87 4.00 -10.04 9.51
N LEU A 88 3.13 -9.24 10.12
CA LEU A 88 3.02 -9.17 11.58
C LEU A 88 2.00 -10.14 12.17
N PHE A 89 0.91 -10.43 11.44
CA PHE A 89 -0.19 -11.26 11.94
C PHE A 89 -0.29 -12.61 11.21
N GLY A 90 0.47 -12.81 10.13
CA GLY A 90 0.53 -14.09 9.40
C GLY A 90 -0.73 -14.42 8.61
N CYS A 91 -1.69 -13.49 8.51
CA CYS A 91 -2.94 -13.69 7.79
C CYS A 91 -2.76 -13.60 6.26
N LYS A 92 -3.68 -14.20 5.51
CA LYS A 92 -3.70 -14.06 4.04
C LYS A 92 -4.45 -12.79 3.66
N VAL A 93 -3.80 -11.90 2.89
CA VAL A 93 -4.44 -10.66 2.42
C VAL A 93 -4.63 -10.70 0.91
N THR A 94 -5.83 -10.36 0.45
CA THR A 94 -6.12 -10.09 -0.96
C THR A 94 -6.25 -8.60 -1.13
N VAL A 95 -5.45 -8.02 -2.04
CA VAL A 95 -5.47 -6.59 -2.31
C VAL A 95 -6.35 -6.29 -3.51
N ARG A 96 -7.27 -5.34 -3.34
CA ARG A 96 -7.98 -4.72 -4.47
C ARG A 96 -7.59 -3.27 -4.59
N VAL A 97 -6.80 -2.99 -5.62
CA VAL A 97 -6.60 -1.63 -6.11
C VAL A 97 -7.82 -1.23 -6.92
N ARG A 98 -8.32 -0.02 -6.71
CA ARG A 98 -9.37 0.52 -7.54
C ARG A 98 -8.73 1.00 -8.84
N ALA A 99 -9.04 0.33 -9.96
CA ALA A 99 -8.98 0.99 -11.27
C ALA A 99 -10.04 2.10 -11.24
N VAL A 100 -9.61 3.35 -11.36
CA VAL A 100 -10.51 4.49 -11.24
C VAL A 100 -11.35 4.58 -12.52
N TYR A 101 -12.65 4.28 -12.38
CA TYR A 101 -13.76 4.55 -13.32
C TYR A 101 -13.43 4.38 -14.83
N GLU A 102 -13.53 3.16 -15.34
CA GLU A 102 -14.28 2.97 -16.58
C GLU A 102 -15.72 2.69 -16.17
N ARG A 103 -16.62 3.64 -16.43
CA ARG A 103 -18.06 3.37 -16.34
C ARG A 103 -18.46 2.61 -17.60
N VAL A 104 -19.21 1.54 -17.36
CA VAL A 104 -20.23 0.98 -18.26
C VAL A 104 -21.08 2.10 -18.87
#